data_AF-A0AAV0WEK6-F1
#
_entry.id   AF-A0AAV0WEK6-F1
#
_cell.length_a   1.000
_cell.length_b   1.000
_cell.length_c   1.000
_cell.angle_alpha   90.00
_cell.angle_beta   90.00
_cell.angle_gamma   90.00
#
_symmetry.space_group_name_H-M   'P 1'
#
loop_
_entity.id
_entity.type
_entity.pdbx_description
1 polymer ?
#
loop_
_entity_poly.entity_id
_entity_poly.type
_entity_poly.pdbx_seq_one_letter_code
_entity_poly.pdbx_strand_id
1 'polypeptide(L)'
;MKEAVLCGSPFRLRELFAIMLIFCQLSDALSIWKKYKDSLSEDIRHRVELDIQPDNVNSIINEVYNKCLVTLEDTVLSLGDTFLQHYGLPRPSRCEAVLQNKDNLREINYDSNILAQYINFNEHLLNNEQSYVYNKILEGIEKNTGQTFFLDAPGGTGKTFVINILLARVRKDHGIALAVASSGIAATLLEGGKTAHSVFKLPLNLTRVETPMCNISKQSNIAQVLKD
;
A
#
# COMPACT_ATOMS: atom_id res chain seq x y z
N MET A 1 -24.00 5.03 -18.01
CA MET A 1 -22.66 4.45 -18.29
C MET A 1 -21.95 5.10 -19.46
N LYS A 2 -22.48 5.10 -20.70
CA LYS A 2 -21.78 5.65 -21.88
C LYS A 2 -21.23 7.07 -21.70
N GLU A 3 -22.06 8.00 -21.20
CA GLU A 3 -21.64 9.39 -20.97
C GLU A 3 -20.70 9.53 -19.76
N ALA A 4 -20.96 8.77 -18.69
CA ALA A 4 -20.13 8.78 -17.51
C ALA A 4 -18.67 8.37 -17.81
N VAL A 5 -18.45 7.45 -18.76
CA VAL A 5 -17.10 7.04 -19.17
C VAL A 5 -16.31 8.19 -19.79
N LEU A 6 -16.97 9.18 -20.40
CA LEU A 6 -16.32 10.33 -21.02
C LEU A 6 -15.88 11.40 -20.01
N CYS A 7 -16.44 11.38 -18.79
CA CYS A 7 -16.28 12.50 -17.84
C CYS A 7 -15.90 12.07 -16.41
N GLY A 8 -15.96 10.77 -16.10
CA GLY A 8 -15.75 10.23 -14.75
C GLY A 8 -14.48 9.39 -14.64
N SER A 9 -13.84 9.42 -13.48
CA SER A 9 -12.71 8.52 -13.20
C SER A 9 -13.20 7.06 -13.05
N PRO A 10 -12.35 6.05 -13.31
CA PRO A 10 -12.68 4.63 -13.11
C PRO A 10 -13.26 4.31 -11.73
N PHE A 11 -12.80 4.99 -10.69
CA PHE A 11 -13.36 4.91 -9.34
C PHE A 11 -14.82 5.38 -9.28
N ARG A 12 -15.13 6.57 -9.81
CA ARG A 12 -16.50 7.11 -9.86
C ARG A 12 -17.41 6.25 -10.74
N LEU A 13 -16.86 5.65 -11.79
CA LEU A 13 -17.60 4.71 -12.64
C LEU A 13 -18.02 3.45 -11.86
N ARG A 14 -17.16 2.93 -10.99
CA ARG A 14 -17.50 1.80 -10.10
C ARG A 14 -18.57 2.18 -9.08
N GLU A 15 -18.47 3.36 -8.45
CA GLU A 15 -19.50 3.85 -7.53
C GLU A 15 -20.86 4.01 -8.23
N LEU A 16 -20.88 4.67 -9.39
CA LEU A 16 -22.09 4.81 -10.19
C LEU A 16 -22.68 3.44 -10.56
N PHE A 17 -21.83 2.50 -10.96
CA PHE A 17 -22.30 1.16 -11.31
C PHE A 17 -22.88 0.43 -10.09
N ALA A 18 -22.26 0.53 -8.92
CA ALA A 18 -22.80 -0.03 -7.66
C ALA A 18 -24.17 0.58 -7.31
N ILE A 19 -24.32 1.90 -7.43
CA ILE A 19 -25.60 2.59 -7.24
C ILE A 19 -26.64 2.05 -8.23
N MET A 20 -26.27 1.90 -9.51
CA MET A 20 -27.19 1.35 -10.51
C MET A 20 -27.61 -0.08 -10.20
N LEU A 21 -26.71 -0.93 -9.69
CA LEU A 21 -27.05 -2.29 -9.27
C LEU A 21 -28.13 -2.28 -8.17
N ILE A 22 -27.89 -1.50 -7.12
CA ILE A 22 -28.75 -1.49 -5.92
C ILE A 22 -30.10 -0.81 -6.20
N PHE A 23 -30.09 0.34 -6.86
CA PHE A 23 -31.25 1.22 -6.90
C PHE A 23 -32.00 1.23 -8.23
N CYS A 24 -31.39 0.77 -9.33
CA CYS A 24 -31.98 0.93 -10.67
C CYS A 24 -32.56 -0.35 -11.29
N GLN A 25 -32.69 -1.45 -10.51
CA GLN A 25 -33.26 -2.74 -10.97
C GLN A 25 -32.79 -3.14 -12.39
N LEU A 26 -31.47 -3.20 -12.58
CA LEU A 26 -30.89 -3.48 -13.89
C LEU A 26 -31.32 -4.85 -14.42
N SER A 27 -31.97 -4.87 -15.58
CA SER A 27 -32.45 -6.10 -16.21
C SER A 27 -31.31 -7.03 -16.69
N ASP A 28 -30.14 -6.45 -17.01
CA ASP A 28 -28.96 -7.21 -17.45
C ASP A 28 -27.65 -6.50 -17.02
N ALA A 29 -27.35 -6.60 -15.73
CA ALA A 29 -26.11 -6.06 -15.16
C ALA A 29 -24.85 -6.72 -15.74
N LEU A 30 -24.93 -8.01 -16.12
CA LEU A 30 -23.79 -8.75 -16.65
C LEU A 30 -23.34 -8.20 -18.01
N SER A 31 -24.28 -7.83 -18.88
CA SER A 31 -23.95 -7.20 -20.16
C SER A 31 -23.31 -5.82 -19.99
N ILE A 32 -23.76 -5.04 -19.00
CA ILE A 32 -23.15 -3.74 -18.67
C ILE A 32 -21.71 -3.94 -18.18
N TRP A 33 -21.50 -4.88 -17.25
CA TRP A 33 -20.16 -5.24 -16.80
C TRP A 33 -19.26 -5.67 -17.96
N LYS A 34 -19.69 -6.62 -18.81
CA LYS A 34 -18.90 -7.08 -19.96
C LYS A 34 -18.50 -5.94 -20.89
N LYS A 35 -19.39 -4.96 -21.10
CA LYS A 35 -19.17 -3.82 -21.98
C LYS A 35 -18.22 -2.77 -21.39
N TYR A 36 -18.23 -2.57 -20.07
CA TYR A 36 -17.52 -1.46 -19.42
C TYR A 36 -16.41 -1.90 -18.45
N LYS A 37 -16.15 -3.20 -18.28
CA LYS A 37 -15.12 -3.73 -17.36
C LYS A 37 -13.74 -3.13 -17.58
N ASP A 38 -13.37 -2.80 -18.82
CA ASP A 38 -12.07 -2.18 -19.13
C ASP A 38 -12.01 -0.74 -18.59
N SER A 39 -13.02 0.08 -18.87
CA SER A 39 -13.13 1.44 -18.32
C SER A 39 -13.29 1.45 -16.81
N LEU A 40 -14.01 0.46 -16.25
CA LEU A 40 -14.18 0.27 -14.81
C LEU A 40 -12.90 -0.18 -14.11
N SER A 41 -11.90 -0.70 -14.83
CA SER A 41 -10.69 -1.29 -14.26
C SER A 41 -9.40 -0.59 -14.72
N GLU A 42 -9.50 0.50 -15.47
CA GLU A 42 -8.35 1.19 -16.07
C GLU A 42 -7.30 1.63 -15.03
N ASP A 43 -7.73 2.22 -13.92
CA ASP A 43 -6.83 2.63 -12.81
C ASP A 43 -6.21 1.42 -12.07
N ILE A 44 -6.90 0.28 -12.08
CA ILE A 44 -6.40 -0.98 -11.50
C ILE A 44 -5.37 -1.57 -12.46
N ARG A 45 -5.66 -1.57 -13.77
CA ARG A 45 -4.76 -2.02 -14.82
C ARG A 45 -3.44 -1.26 -14.78
N HIS A 46 -3.48 0.07 -14.75
CA HIS A 46 -2.28 0.89 -14.68
C HIS A 46 -1.45 0.60 -13.40
N ARG A 47 -2.10 0.30 -12.27
CA ARG A 47 -1.41 -0.10 -11.04
C ARG A 47 -0.76 -1.49 -11.15
N VAL A 48 -1.41 -2.41 -11.85
CA VAL A 48 -0.89 -3.78 -12.04
C VAL A 48 0.23 -3.81 -13.08
N GLU A 49 0.13 -3.01 -14.16
CA GLU A 49 1.14 -2.92 -15.23
C GLU A 49 2.48 -2.32 -14.78
N LEU A 50 2.47 -1.43 -13.77
CA LEU A 50 3.70 -0.88 -13.18
C LEU A 50 4.45 -1.87 -12.27
N ASP A 51 3.82 -2.99 -11.91
CA ASP A 51 4.24 -3.85 -10.79
C ASP A 51 4.69 -5.27 -11.20
N ILE A 52 4.62 -5.68 -12.49
CA ILE A 52 4.83 -7.06 -12.94
C ILE A 52 5.88 -7.16 -14.07
N GLN A 53 6.89 -8.03 -13.92
CA GLN A 53 7.66 -8.57 -15.05
C GLN A 53 6.79 -9.58 -15.83
N PRO A 54 6.73 -9.52 -17.17
CA PRO A 54 5.61 -10.07 -17.93
C PRO A 54 5.65 -11.59 -18.10
N ASP A 55 5.32 -12.33 -17.04
CA ASP A 55 4.99 -13.74 -17.13
C ASP A 55 3.47 -13.88 -17.33
N ASN A 56 3.06 -13.78 -18.60
CA ASN A 56 1.72 -14.06 -19.13
C ASN A 56 0.63 -12.98 -18.95
N VAL A 57 0.39 -12.23 -20.03
CA VAL A 57 -0.62 -11.15 -20.17
C VAL A 57 -2.04 -11.58 -19.77
N ASN A 58 -2.43 -12.83 -20.02
CA ASN A 58 -3.77 -13.31 -19.69
C ASN A 58 -3.98 -13.46 -18.16
N SER A 59 -2.93 -13.77 -17.41
CA SER A 59 -2.98 -13.83 -15.94
C SER A 59 -3.24 -12.43 -15.36
N ILE A 60 -2.53 -11.43 -15.89
CA ILE A 60 -2.64 -10.02 -15.50
C ILE A 60 -4.06 -9.49 -15.71
N ILE A 61 -4.65 -9.74 -16.88
CA ILE A 61 -6.00 -9.25 -17.20
C ILE A 61 -7.05 -9.86 -16.25
N ASN A 62 -6.93 -11.16 -15.94
CA ASN A 62 -7.83 -11.82 -15.01
C ASN A 62 -7.69 -11.25 -13.58
N GLU A 63 -6.46 -10.95 -13.15
CA GLU A 63 -6.22 -10.31 -11.84
C GLU A 63 -6.83 -8.90 -11.79
N VAL A 64 -6.66 -8.09 -12.83
CA VAL A 64 -7.22 -6.74 -12.94
C VAL A 64 -8.74 -6.77 -12.81
N TYR A 65 -9.41 -7.65 -13.56
CA TYR A 65 -10.86 -7.78 -13.50
C TYR A 65 -11.34 -8.31 -12.15
N ASN A 66 -10.62 -9.25 -11.54
CA ASN A 66 -10.97 -9.75 -10.22
C ASN A 66 -10.86 -8.65 -9.16
N LYS A 67 -9.78 -7.87 -9.14
CA LYS A 67 -9.62 -6.73 -8.21
C LYS A 67 -10.71 -5.66 -8.42
N CYS A 68 -11.11 -5.44 -9.67
CA CYS A 68 -12.22 -4.55 -10.00
C CYS A 68 -13.54 -5.06 -9.42
N LEU A 69 -13.85 -6.35 -9.58
CA LEU A 69 -15.03 -6.99 -8.99
C LEU A 69 -15.01 -6.94 -7.46
N VAL A 70 -13.86 -7.11 -6.81
CA VAL A 70 -13.74 -7.00 -5.35
C VAL A 70 -14.10 -5.59 -4.89
N THR A 71 -13.48 -4.58 -5.50
CA THR A 71 -13.74 -3.17 -5.17
C THR A 71 -15.21 -2.81 -5.37
N LEU A 72 -15.81 -3.33 -6.44
CA LEU A 72 -17.23 -3.16 -6.72
C LEU A 72 -18.11 -3.87 -5.67
N GLU A 73 -17.79 -5.12 -5.30
CA GLU A 73 -18.54 -5.88 -4.29
C GLU A 73 -18.46 -5.21 -2.91
N ASP A 74 -17.31 -4.68 -2.52
CA ASP A 74 -17.16 -3.92 -1.27
C ASP A 74 -18.08 -2.70 -1.26
N THR A 75 -18.19 -2.00 -2.39
CA THR A 75 -19.08 -0.84 -2.54
C THR A 75 -20.55 -1.27 -2.45
N VAL A 76 -20.93 -2.36 -3.12
CA VAL A 76 -22.31 -2.87 -3.10
C VAL A 76 -22.71 -3.37 -1.70
N LEU A 77 -21.83 -4.10 -1.01
CA LEU A 77 -22.04 -4.55 0.37
C LEU A 77 -22.22 -3.34 1.31
N SER A 78 -21.40 -2.30 1.15
CA SER A 78 -21.47 -1.11 2.01
C SER A 78 -22.77 -0.31 1.84
N LEU A 79 -23.38 -0.33 0.66
CA LEU A 79 -24.54 0.50 0.31
C LEU A 79 -25.86 -0.25 0.42
N GLY A 80 -25.87 -1.56 0.18
CA GLY A 80 -27.09 -2.35 0.03
C GLY A 80 -27.01 -3.77 0.57
N ASP A 81 -25.97 -4.11 1.34
CA ASP A 81 -25.80 -5.40 2.05
C ASP A 81 -26.09 -6.64 1.19
N THR A 82 -25.72 -6.55 -0.09
CA THR A 82 -25.96 -7.60 -1.10
C THR A 82 -24.66 -7.93 -1.82
N PHE A 83 -24.57 -9.16 -2.33
CA PHE A 83 -23.41 -9.60 -3.10
C PHE A 83 -23.62 -9.39 -4.60
N LEU A 84 -22.52 -9.31 -5.36
CA LEU A 84 -22.59 -9.15 -6.81
C LEU A 84 -23.39 -10.26 -7.51
N GLN A 85 -23.38 -11.47 -6.94
CA GLN A 85 -24.11 -12.61 -7.50
C GLN A 85 -25.63 -12.40 -7.49
N HIS A 86 -26.15 -11.60 -6.55
CA HIS A 86 -27.56 -11.20 -6.52
C HIS A 86 -27.99 -10.51 -7.82
N TYR A 87 -27.06 -9.77 -8.44
CA TYR A 87 -27.27 -9.04 -9.69
C TYR A 87 -26.78 -9.82 -10.92
N GLY A 88 -26.45 -11.11 -10.79
CA GLY A 88 -25.98 -11.95 -11.89
C GLY A 88 -24.52 -11.68 -12.32
N LEU A 89 -23.74 -10.99 -11.50
CA LEU A 89 -22.32 -10.73 -11.76
C LEU A 89 -21.42 -11.85 -11.20
N PRO A 90 -20.20 -12.04 -11.77
CA PRO A 90 -19.27 -13.05 -11.29
C PRO A 90 -18.89 -12.83 -9.82
N ARG A 91 -18.74 -13.93 -9.07
CA ARG A 91 -18.20 -13.87 -7.71
C ARG A 91 -16.71 -13.55 -7.75
N PRO A 92 -16.24 -12.46 -7.10
CA PRO A 92 -14.82 -12.20 -7.01
C PRO A 92 -14.14 -13.27 -6.16
N SER A 93 -12.94 -13.69 -6.60
CA SER A 93 -12.03 -14.47 -5.77
C SER A 93 -11.39 -13.53 -4.75
N ARG A 94 -11.68 -13.77 -3.47
CA ARG A 94 -11.09 -13.04 -2.35
C ARG A 94 -9.91 -13.80 -1.73
N CYS A 95 -9.35 -14.79 -2.42
CA CYS A 95 -8.17 -15.50 -1.94
C CYS A 95 -7.10 -14.49 -1.53
N GLU A 96 -6.47 -14.73 -0.38
CA GLU A 96 -5.53 -13.81 0.24
C GLU A 96 -4.45 -13.41 -0.76
N ALA A 97 -3.86 -14.38 -1.49
CA ALA A 97 -2.91 -14.18 -2.61
C ALA A 97 -3.35 -13.18 -3.69
N VAL A 98 -4.65 -13.01 -3.94
CA VAL A 98 -5.23 -12.12 -4.97
C VAL A 98 -5.61 -10.74 -4.40
N LEU A 99 -5.90 -10.69 -3.09
CA LEU A 99 -6.29 -9.48 -2.36
C LEU A 99 -5.16 -8.82 -1.57
N GLN A 100 -3.97 -9.45 -1.49
CA GLN A 100 -2.91 -9.01 -0.60
C GLN A 100 -2.70 -7.50 -0.68
N ASN A 101 -2.69 -6.86 0.50
CA ASN A 101 -2.25 -5.49 0.65
C ASN A 101 -0.82 -5.41 0.14
N LYS A 102 -0.64 -5.03 -1.13
CA LYS A 102 0.69 -4.85 -1.71
C LYS A 102 1.53 -3.87 -0.91
N ASP A 103 0.89 -2.89 -0.25
CA ASP A 103 1.58 -2.01 0.70
C ASP A 103 2.14 -2.78 1.89
N ASN A 104 1.41 -3.75 2.46
CA ASN A 104 1.89 -4.57 3.56
C ASN A 104 2.98 -5.55 3.08
N LEU A 105 2.74 -6.26 1.97
CA LEU A 105 3.74 -7.13 1.34
C LEU A 105 5.05 -6.42 1.05
N ARG A 106 5.01 -5.18 0.54
CA ARG A 106 6.22 -4.40 0.26
C ARG A 106 7.04 -4.15 1.52
N GLU A 107 6.40 -4.08 2.69
CA GLU A 107 7.09 -3.84 3.95
C GLU A 107 7.52 -5.14 4.67
N ILE A 108 6.89 -6.30 4.39
CA ILE A 108 7.21 -7.60 5.05
C ILE A 108 7.92 -8.63 4.17
N ASN A 109 7.89 -8.47 2.84
CA ASN A 109 8.41 -9.45 1.86
C ASN A 109 9.88 -9.19 1.51
N TYR A 110 10.69 -8.87 2.51
CA TYR A 110 12.14 -8.82 2.37
C TYR A 110 12.72 -10.24 2.52
N ASP A 111 13.80 -10.53 1.80
CA ASP A 111 14.51 -11.80 1.94
C ASP A 111 15.24 -11.83 3.30
N SER A 112 14.71 -12.62 4.23
CA SER A 112 15.24 -12.74 5.59
C SER A 112 16.66 -13.28 5.63
N ASN A 113 17.09 -14.11 4.67
CA ASN A 113 18.44 -14.63 4.60
C ASN A 113 19.43 -13.53 4.19
N ILE A 114 19.07 -12.73 3.19
CA ILE A 114 19.88 -11.57 2.76
C ILE A 114 19.99 -10.56 3.91
N LEU A 115 18.88 -10.26 4.58
CA LEU A 115 18.88 -9.34 5.72
C LEU A 115 19.72 -9.89 6.89
N ALA A 116 19.63 -11.18 7.20
CA ALA A 116 20.46 -11.81 8.23
C ALA A 116 21.96 -11.71 7.92
N GLN A 117 22.35 -11.94 6.67
CA GLN A 117 23.74 -11.75 6.23
C GLN A 117 24.18 -10.29 6.35
N TYR A 118 23.33 -9.35 5.92
CA TYR A 118 23.58 -7.92 6.04
C TYR A 118 23.78 -7.50 7.51
N ILE A 119 22.93 -7.96 8.43
CA ILE A 119 23.05 -7.64 9.86
C ILE A 119 24.35 -8.22 10.41
N ASN A 120 24.63 -9.52 10.20
CA ASN A 120 25.84 -10.16 10.70
C ASN A 120 27.13 -9.44 10.21
N PHE A 121 27.13 -8.97 8.96
CA PHE A 121 28.25 -8.24 8.39
C PHE A 121 28.39 -6.81 8.92
N ASN A 122 27.30 -6.13 9.28
CA ASN A 122 27.36 -4.70 9.62
C ASN A 122 27.26 -4.41 11.13
N GLU A 123 26.66 -5.29 11.92
CA GLU A 123 26.42 -5.09 13.35
C GLU A 123 27.73 -4.95 14.13
N HIS A 124 28.77 -5.70 13.76
CA HIS A 124 30.09 -5.61 14.40
C HIS A 124 30.89 -4.36 14.00
N LEU A 125 30.45 -3.61 12.98
CA LEU A 125 31.09 -2.36 12.55
C LEU A 125 30.57 -1.14 13.33
N LEU A 126 29.54 -1.31 14.16
CA LEU A 126 29.01 -0.27 15.02
C LEU A 126 30.06 0.14 16.07
N ASN A 127 30.32 1.43 16.19
CA ASN A 127 31.12 1.93 17.30
C ASN A 127 30.32 1.87 18.62
N ASN A 128 30.95 2.20 19.75
CA ASN A 128 30.33 2.08 21.07
C ASN A 128 29.05 2.94 21.21
N GLU A 129 29.04 4.16 20.69
CA GLU A 129 27.88 5.07 20.78
C GLU A 129 26.73 4.61 19.87
N GLN A 130 27.07 4.19 18.64
CA GLN A 130 26.11 3.65 17.70
C GLN A 130 25.49 2.33 18.20
N SER A 131 26.31 1.45 18.80
CA SER A 131 25.86 0.21 19.45
C SER A 131 24.92 0.48 20.61
N TYR A 132 25.21 1.50 21.43
CA TYR A 132 24.32 1.92 22.51
C TYR A 132 22.95 2.34 21.97
N VAL A 133 22.91 3.20 20.94
CA VAL A 133 21.67 3.65 20.30
C VAL A 133 20.90 2.48 19.68
N TYR A 134 21.59 1.64 18.91
CA TYR A 134 21.02 0.46 18.28
C TYR A 134 20.34 -0.46 19.29
N ASN A 135 21.06 -0.84 20.35
CA ASN A 135 20.53 -1.72 21.40
C ASN A 135 19.37 -1.08 22.16
N LYS A 136 19.42 0.23 22.43
CA LYS A 136 18.33 0.94 23.13
C LYS A 136 17.05 0.98 22.33
N ILE A 137 17.14 1.17 21.02
CA ILE A 137 15.96 1.18 20.14
C ILE A 137 15.40 -0.24 20.00
N LEU A 138 16.27 -1.25 19.82
CA LEU A 138 15.84 -2.65 19.76
C LEU A 138 15.13 -3.11 21.03
N GLU A 139 15.67 -2.76 22.20
CA GLU A 139 15.03 -3.06 23.48
C GLU A 139 13.61 -2.47 23.56
N GLY A 140 13.41 -1.25 23.04
CA GLY A 140 12.10 -0.61 22.97
C GLY A 140 11.11 -1.33 22.05
N ILE A 141 11.60 -1.82 20.90
CA ILE A 141 10.84 -2.60 19.92
C ILE A 141 10.43 -3.95 20.52
N GLU A 142 11.39 -4.72 21.06
CA GLU A 142 11.14 -6.05 21.63
C GLU A 142 10.15 -6.02 22.80
N LYS A 143 10.17 -4.95 23.59
CA LYS A 143 9.25 -4.77 24.72
C LYS A 143 7.88 -4.18 24.32
N ASN A 144 7.67 -3.81 23.05
CA ASN A 144 6.45 -3.17 22.56
C ASN A 144 5.99 -1.98 23.42
N THR A 145 6.93 -1.13 23.84
CA THR A 145 6.66 -0.05 24.81
C THR A 145 6.12 1.25 24.20
N GLY A 146 6.06 1.34 22.86
CA GLY A 146 5.55 2.53 22.17
C GLY A 146 6.39 3.79 22.40
N GLN A 147 7.71 3.70 22.16
CA GLN A 147 8.66 4.79 22.43
C GLN A 147 8.95 5.65 21.19
N THR A 148 9.33 6.91 21.41
CA THR A 148 9.83 7.81 20.36
C THR A 148 11.27 8.20 20.68
N PHE A 149 12.16 8.07 19.69
CA PHE A 149 13.57 8.40 19.81
C PHE A 149 13.95 9.53 18.84
N PHE A 150 14.81 10.43 19.28
CA PHE A 150 15.42 11.46 18.43
C PHE A 150 16.94 11.26 18.45
N LEU A 151 17.51 10.88 17.30
CA LEU A 151 18.94 10.69 17.14
C LEU A 151 19.55 11.94 16.50
N ASP A 152 20.17 12.78 17.33
CA ASP A 152 20.95 13.92 16.87
C ASP A 152 22.42 13.56 16.79
N ALA A 153 23.05 13.86 15.65
CA ALA A 153 24.48 13.70 15.49
C ALA A 153 25.00 14.56 14.33
N PRO A 154 26.28 14.97 14.35
CA PRO A 154 26.90 15.69 13.25
C PRO A 154 26.86 14.95 11.90
N GLY A 155 27.16 15.66 10.82
CA GLY A 155 27.37 15.05 9.50
C GLY A 155 28.53 14.03 9.55
N GLY A 156 28.38 12.89 8.86
CA GLY A 156 29.44 11.89 8.76
C GLY A 156 29.53 10.88 9.92
N THR A 157 28.67 10.96 10.94
CA THR A 157 28.72 10.06 12.12
C THR A 157 28.00 8.72 11.94
N GLY A 158 27.56 8.39 10.73
CA GLY A 158 26.93 7.09 10.46
C GLY A 158 25.48 6.94 10.91
N LYS A 159 24.71 8.02 11.11
CA LYS A 159 23.27 7.93 11.45
C LYS A 159 22.49 7.01 10.50
N THR A 160 22.66 7.22 9.20
CA THR A 160 22.02 6.40 8.16
C THR A 160 22.41 4.93 8.27
N PHE A 161 23.67 4.64 8.61
CA PHE A 161 24.16 3.28 8.80
C PHE A 161 23.43 2.57 9.95
N VAL A 162 23.32 3.24 11.11
CA VAL A 162 22.57 2.71 12.26
C VAL A 162 21.10 2.47 11.90
N ILE A 163 20.46 3.43 11.21
CA ILE A 163 19.05 3.32 10.80
C ILE A 163 18.85 2.13 9.85
N ASN A 164 19.75 1.91 8.88
CA ASN A 164 19.63 0.79 7.94
C ASN A 164 19.78 -0.58 8.61
N ILE A 165 20.65 -0.72 9.61
CA ILE A 165 20.76 -1.97 10.38
C ILE A 165 19.50 -2.20 11.22
N LEU A 166 18.94 -1.15 11.84
CA LEU A 166 17.65 -1.24 12.55
C LEU A 166 16.51 -1.67 11.63
N LEU A 167 16.41 -1.06 10.44
CA LEU A 167 15.42 -1.44 9.43
C LEU A 167 15.58 -2.91 9.03
N ALA A 168 16.80 -3.33 8.75
CA ALA A 168 17.10 -4.72 8.40
C ALA A 168 16.72 -5.67 9.54
N ARG A 169 17.01 -5.31 10.80
CA ARG A 169 16.70 -6.15 11.96
C ARG A 169 15.21 -6.39 12.12
N VAL A 170 14.40 -5.34 12.04
CA VAL A 170 12.92 -5.45 12.13
C VAL A 170 12.36 -6.26 10.96
N ARG A 171 12.80 -5.96 9.73
CA ARG A 171 12.29 -6.62 8.51
C ARG A 171 12.72 -8.08 8.39
N LYS A 172 13.87 -8.46 8.93
CA LYS A 172 14.33 -9.86 8.97
C LYS A 172 13.31 -10.74 9.69
N ASP A 173 12.66 -10.20 10.72
CA ASP A 173 11.65 -10.87 11.52
C ASP A 173 10.22 -10.64 10.99
N HIS A 174 10.10 -10.24 9.72
CA HIS A 174 8.84 -9.91 9.04
C HIS A 174 8.04 -8.79 9.70
N GLY A 175 8.69 -7.97 10.54
CA GLY A 175 8.10 -6.77 11.12
C GLY A 175 7.98 -5.64 10.09
N ILE A 176 6.95 -4.80 10.26
CA ILE A 176 6.74 -3.62 9.43
C ILE A 176 7.69 -2.51 9.91
N ALA A 177 8.57 -2.04 9.03
CA ALA A 177 9.47 -0.92 9.29
C ALA A 177 9.40 0.11 8.15
N LEU A 178 8.71 1.22 8.41
CA LEU A 178 8.52 2.29 7.43
C LEU A 178 9.71 3.26 7.42
N ALA A 179 10.53 3.18 6.36
CA ALA A 179 11.65 4.08 6.14
C ALA A 179 11.20 5.36 5.43
N VAL A 180 11.09 6.47 6.16
CA VAL A 180 10.57 7.74 5.63
C VAL A 180 11.59 8.86 5.71
N ALA A 181 11.76 9.59 4.62
CA ALA A 181 12.62 10.77 4.56
C ALA A 181 11.90 12.00 3.98
N SER A 182 12.43 13.20 4.23
CA SER A 182 11.84 14.45 3.71
C SER A 182 12.09 14.66 2.22
N SER A 183 13.24 14.23 1.70
CA SER A 183 13.66 14.38 0.30
C SER A 183 13.86 13.02 -0.39
N GLY A 184 13.78 13.01 -1.73
CA GLY A 184 14.02 11.80 -2.51
C GLY A 184 15.44 11.26 -2.34
N ILE A 185 16.45 12.15 -2.32
CA ILE A 185 17.85 11.75 -2.11
C ILE A 185 18.04 11.11 -0.74
N ALA A 186 17.47 11.70 0.32
CA ALA A 186 17.56 11.11 1.64
C ALA A 186 16.82 9.76 1.71
N ALA A 187 15.70 9.61 1.00
CA ALA A 187 14.98 8.34 0.92
C ALA A 187 15.83 7.24 0.27
N THR A 188 16.61 7.56 -0.78
CA THR A 188 17.48 6.57 -1.44
C THR A 188 18.62 6.06 -0.56
N LEU A 189 18.96 6.75 0.52
CA LEU A 189 19.97 6.32 1.48
C LEU A 189 19.43 5.32 2.50
N LEU A 190 18.10 5.18 2.58
CA LEU A 190 17.43 4.24 3.47
C LEU A 190 16.96 3.04 2.66
N GLU A 191 17.22 1.84 3.15
CA GLU A 191 16.72 0.62 2.49
C GLU A 191 15.18 0.64 2.45
N GLY A 192 14.59 0.46 1.27
CA GLY A 192 13.15 0.60 1.06
C GLY A 192 12.59 2.02 1.33
N GLY A 193 13.46 3.03 1.39
CA GLY A 193 13.10 4.39 1.77
C GLY A 193 12.14 5.07 0.78
N LYS A 194 11.19 5.83 1.32
CA LYS A 194 10.23 6.65 0.56
C LYS A 194 10.16 8.06 1.14
N THR A 195 9.70 9.01 0.32
CA THR A 195 9.48 10.37 0.82
C THR A 195 8.22 10.42 1.69
N ALA A 196 8.21 11.31 2.69
CA ALA A 196 7.03 11.56 3.54
C ALA A 196 5.78 11.88 2.71
N HIS A 197 5.95 12.65 1.63
CA HIS A 197 4.88 12.95 0.67
C HIS A 197 4.29 11.68 0.03
N SER A 198 5.13 10.70 -0.32
CA SER A 198 4.69 9.46 -0.95
C SER A 198 4.00 8.52 0.03
N VAL A 199 4.56 8.36 1.24
CA VAL A 199 4.04 7.45 2.28
C VAL A 199 2.76 7.99 2.89
N PHE A 200 2.77 9.23 3.34
CA PHE A 200 1.65 9.84 4.07
C PHE A 200 0.65 10.55 3.17
N LYS A 201 0.86 10.57 1.84
CA LYS A 201 0.02 11.29 0.86
C LYS A 201 -0.22 12.74 1.27
N LEU A 202 0.85 13.43 1.64
CA LEU A 202 0.81 14.83 2.09
C LEU A 202 0.29 15.74 0.96
N PRO A 203 -0.61 16.69 1.24
CA PRO A 203 -1.11 17.63 0.25
C PRO A 203 -0.01 18.62 -0.18
N LEU A 204 0.12 18.86 -1.48
CA LEU A 204 1.14 19.77 -2.04
C LEU A 204 0.74 21.26 -1.91
N ASN A 205 -0.55 21.55 -1.90
CA ASN A 205 -1.08 22.93 -1.86
C ASN A 205 -1.51 23.32 -0.45
N LEU A 206 -0.53 23.62 0.41
CA LEU A 206 -0.78 24.02 1.81
C LEU A 206 -1.38 25.43 1.93
N THR A 207 -1.19 26.29 0.93
CA THR A 207 -1.66 27.69 0.96
C THR A 207 -3.16 27.87 0.70
N ARG A 208 -3.84 26.82 0.19
CA ARG A 208 -5.28 26.87 -0.15
C ARG A 208 -6.15 26.07 0.81
N VAL A 209 -5.56 25.40 1.79
CA VAL A 209 -6.26 24.47 2.67
C VAL A 209 -5.96 24.88 4.11
N GLU A 210 -6.97 25.37 4.83
CA GLU A 210 -6.82 25.81 6.23
C GLU A 210 -6.37 24.68 7.17
N THR A 211 -6.83 23.45 6.89
CA THR A 211 -6.46 22.23 7.63
C THR A 211 -5.97 21.15 6.66
N PRO A 212 -4.70 21.18 6.24
CA PRO A 212 -4.17 20.18 5.31
C PRO A 212 -4.17 18.80 5.97
N MET A 213 -4.89 17.86 5.36
CA MET A 213 -5.00 16.48 5.85
C MET A 213 -4.27 15.52 4.90
N CYS A 214 -3.68 14.46 5.45
CA CYS A 214 -3.13 13.34 4.68
C CYS A 214 -4.24 12.69 3.84
N ASN A 215 -3.99 12.45 2.55
CA ASN A 215 -4.95 11.79 1.67
C ASN A 215 -4.89 10.26 1.82
N ILE A 216 -5.19 9.78 3.02
CA ILE A 216 -5.22 8.36 3.40
C ILE A 216 -6.62 8.04 3.94
N SER A 217 -7.37 7.18 3.23
CA SER A 217 -8.67 6.74 3.71
C SER A 217 -8.53 5.68 4.80
N LYS A 218 -9.47 5.64 5.75
CA LYS A 218 -9.45 4.69 6.88
C LYS A 218 -9.45 3.22 6.44
N GLN A 219 -10.03 2.94 5.28
CA GLN A 219 -10.11 1.61 4.67
C GLN A 219 -8.96 1.32 3.68
N SER A 220 -8.03 2.25 3.47
CA SER A 220 -6.91 2.02 2.55
C SER A 220 -5.91 1.01 3.12
N ASN A 221 -5.21 0.32 2.20
CA ASN A 221 -4.19 -0.67 2.53
C ASN A 221 -3.06 -0.05 3.37
N ILE A 222 -2.58 1.14 3.00
CA ILE A 222 -1.58 1.89 3.77
C ILE A 222 -2.07 2.26 5.18
N ALA A 223 -3.37 2.49 5.38
CA ALA A 223 -3.92 2.74 6.72
C ALA A 223 -3.92 1.50 7.61
N GLN A 224 -3.85 0.29 7.04
CA GLN A 224 -3.64 -0.93 7.82
C GLN A 224 -2.17 -1.03 8.23
N VAL A 225 -1.24 -0.81 7.29
CA VAL A 225 0.22 -0.77 7.56
C VAL A 225 0.59 0.26 8.64
N LEU A 226 -0.13 1.38 8.72
CA LEU A 226 0.12 2.42 9.73
C LEU A 226 -0.51 2.15 11.11
N LYS A 227 -1.40 1.16 11.22
CA LYS A 227 -2.07 0.80 12.48
C LYS A 227 -1.38 -0.36 13.20
N ASP A 228 -0.80 -1.27 12.42
CA ASP A 228 -0.02 -2.41 12.89
C ASP A 228 1.29 -1.96 13.54
#